data_AF-A0AA43HT39-F1
#
_entry.id   AF-A0AA43HT39-F1
#
_cell.length_a   1.000
_cell.length_b   1.000
_cell.length_c   1.000
_cell.angle_alpha   90.00
_cell.angle_beta   90.00
_cell.angle_gamma   90.00
#
_symmetry.space_group_name_H-M   'P 1'
#
loop_
_entity.id
_entity.type
_entity.pdbx_description
1 polymer ?
#
loop_
_entity_poly.entity_id
_entity_poly.type
_entity_poly.pdbx_seq_one_letter_code
_entity_poly.pdbx_strand_id
1 'polypeptide(L)'
;MANSLFSKLNKRYWENEWVKGYPLILAIEPFHHALSLMITDSMLPNYLYGIDQDWYHDEKGELIINTHKSEIITHKGKSIPAGFFNLPEASNISAVIFSNSGTTAKFSRMGKLRGYGSEDVIMQRVGVCYSHELNASSPHEFNYIVGINGPKETWEQGLSMFHNPQAKYPIDKELFPNIVHGYFDGQFYAYVPEFHPMNSQTHLINTNVPTS
;
A
#
# COMPACT_ATOMS: atom_id res chain seq x y z
N MET A 1 10.41 8.60 -1.28
CA MET A 1 9.19 8.49 -2.10
C MET A 1 8.97 9.74 -2.96
N ALA A 2 8.76 10.92 -2.38
CA ALA A 2 8.49 12.16 -3.14
C ALA A 2 9.49 12.48 -4.27
N ASN A 3 10.79 12.50 -3.97
CA ASN A 3 11.82 12.74 -4.99
C ASN A 3 11.80 11.69 -6.11
N SER A 4 11.48 10.43 -5.78
CA SER A 4 11.42 9.34 -6.76
C SER A 4 10.24 9.52 -7.72
N LEU A 5 9.05 9.87 -7.21
CA LEU A 5 7.87 10.13 -8.03
C LEU A 5 8.08 11.35 -8.94
N PHE A 6 8.62 12.45 -8.39
CA PHE A 6 8.96 13.63 -9.18
C PHE A 6 9.98 13.32 -10.28
N SER A 7 11.04 12.58 -9.96
CA SER A 7 12.03 12.14 -10.96
C SER A 7 11.39 11.29 -12.06
N LYS A 8 10.44 10.41 -11.72
CA LYS A 8 9.72 9.56 -12.68
C LYS A 8 8.75 10.35 -13.55
N LEU A 9 8.06 11.35 -13.01
CA LEU A 9 7.23 12.27 -13.81
C LEU A 9 8.08 12.95 -14.90
N ASN A 10 9.27 13.44 -14.56
CA ASN A 10 10.18 14.10 -15.51
C ASN A 10 10.75 13.17 -16.58
N LYS A 11 10.55 11.84 -16.50
CA LYS A 11 10.94 10.92 -17.57
C LYS A 11 9.97 10.94 -18.75
N ARG A 12 8.80 11.54 -18.60
CA ARG A 12 7.82 11.74 -19.69
C ARG A 12 7.52 10.44 -20.46
N TYR A 13 7.39 9.33 -19.74
CA TYR A 13 7.20 8.00 -20.37
C TYR A 13 5.99 7.93 -21.31
N TRP A 14 4.99 8.79 -21.12
CA TRP A 14 3.82 8.96 -21.99
C TRP A 14 4.16 9.46 -23.40
N GLU A 15 5.37 9.97 -23.63
CA GLU A 15 5.84 10.38 -24.96
C GLU A 15 6.34 9.20 -25.80
N ASN A 16 6.59 8.04 -25.20
CA ASN A 16 6.96 6.84 -25.93
C ASN A 16 5.76 6.33 -26.73
N GLU A 17 5.98 5.97 -28.00
CA GLU A 17 4.93 5.48 -28.90
C GLU A 17 4.14 4.30 -28.32
N TRP A 18 4.81 3.40 -27.60
CA TRP A 18 4.17 2.23 -26.98
C TRP A 18 3.43 2.52 -25.66
N VAL A 19 3.43 3.76 -25.18
CA VAL A 19 2.69 4.19 -23.97
C VAL A 19 1.56 5.17 -24.31
N LYS A 20 1.69 5.94 -25.40
CA LYS A 20 0.69 6.92 -25.83
C LYS A 20 -0.71 6.31 -25.89
N GLY A 21 -1.68 7.00 -25.29
CA GLY A 21 -3.08 6.56 -25.27
C GLY A 21 -3.43 5.53 -24.20
N TYR A 22 -2.45 5.04 -23.42
CA TYR A 22 -2.68 4.03 -22.38
C TYR A 22 -2.53 4.61 -20.98
N PRO A 23 -3.20 4.01 -19.98
CA PRO A 23 -2.95 4.32 -18.58
C PRO A 23 -1.49 4.07 -18.19
N LEU A 24 -0.89 5.04 -17.49
CA LEU A 24 0.49 4.97 -17.01
C LEU A 24 0.50 5.01 -15.47
N ILE A 25 0.95 3.93 -14.85
CA ILE A 25 0.97 3.76 -13.39
C ILE A 25 2.42 3.80 -12.90
N LEU A 26 2.67 4.54 -11.82
CA LEU A 26 3.97 4.53 -11.14
C LEU A 26 3.93 3.56 -9.96
N ALA A 27 4.75 2.51 -10.00
CA ALA A 27 4.92 1.58 -8.89
C ALA A 27 6.02 2.03 -7.93
N ILE A 28 5.73 2.00 -6.63
CA ILE A 28 6.68 2.35 -5.56
C ILE A 28 6.71 1.29 -4.46
N GLU A 29 7.91 1.03 -3.96
CA GLU A 29 8.14 0.18 -2.79
C GLU A 29 9.29 0.75 -1.95
N PRO A 30 9.15 0.85 -0.62
CA PRO A 30 10.18 1.40 0.23
C PRO A 30 11.27 0.36 0.53
N PHE A 31 12.47 0.55 -0.03
CA PHE A 31 13.65 -0.30 0.19
C PHE A 31 14.81 0.40 0.92
N HIS A 32 14.57 1.56 1.52
CA HIS A 32 15.65 2.46 1.92
C HIS A 32 16.40 2.05 3.20
N HIS A 33 15.82 1.20 4.06
CA HIS A 33 16.40 0.69 5.31
C HIS A 33 15.81 -0.68 5.72
N ALA A 34 16.44 -1.38 6.68
CA ALA A 34 16.05 -2.73 7.12
C ALA A 34 14.59 -2.88 7.59
N LEU A 35 13.98 -1.80 8.08
CA LEU A 35 12.57 -1.77 8.51
C LEU A 35 11.67 -1.01 7.53
N SER A 36 12.14 -0.70 6.31
CA SER A 36 11.33 0.02 5.33
C SER A 36 10.05 -0.70 4.93
N LEU A 37 10.04 -2.03 5.04
CA LEU A 37 8.85 -2.84 4.78
C LEU A 37 7.78 -2.74 5.89
N MET A 38 8.11 -2.14 7.04
CA MET A 38 7.14 -1.78 8.09
C MET A 38 6.45 -0.45 7.79
N ILE A 39 6.95 0.31 6.81
CA ILE A 39 6.30 1.56 6.37
C ILE A 39 5.05 1.18 5.59
N THR A 40 3.91 1.70 6.04
CA THR A 40 2.62 1.55 5.37
C THR A 40 2.41 2.69 4.37
N ASP A 41 1.32 2.61 3.63
CA ASP A 41 0.86 3.62 2.68
C ASP A 41 0.13 4.82 3.32
N SER A 42 -0.01 4.87 4.65
CA SER A 42 -0.90 5.84 5.33
C SER A 42 -0.58 7.31 5.04
N MET A 43 0.69 7.66 4.83
CA MET A 43 1.10 9.03 4.50
C MET A 43 1.08 9.34 2.99
N LEU A 44 0.90 8.32 2.16
CA LEU A 44 0.95 8.46 0.71
C LEU A 44 -0.24 9.26 0.16
N PRO A 45 -1.50 9.04 0.59
CA PRO A 45 -2.63 9.91 0.21
C PRO A 45 -2.35 11.39 0.42
N ASN A 46 -1.81 11.75 1.59
CA ASN A 46 -1.48 13.15 1.92
C ASN A 46 -0.58 13.74 0.84
N TYR A 47 0.49 13.04 0.49
CA TYR A 47 1.45 13.50 -0.51
C TYR A 47 0.87 13.52 -1.93
N LEU A 48 0.11 12.50 -2.30
CA LEU A 48 -0.43 12.38 -3.65
C LEU A 48 -1.50 13.43 -3.94
N TYR A 49 -2.43 13.62 -3.00
CA TYR A 49 -3.60 14.49 -3.17
C TYR A 49 -3.37 15.91 -2.65
N GLY A 50 -2.31 16.16 -1.87
CA GLY A 50 -2.08 17.46 -1.25
C GLY A 50 -3.06 17.72 -0.13
N ILE A 51 -3.20 16.73 0.75
CA ILE A 51 -4.12 16.78 1.89
C ILE A 51 -3.40 16.49 3.19
N ASP A 52 -3.99 16.92 4.29
CA ASP A 52 -3.66 16.49 5.64
C ASP A 52 -4.93 15.96 6.31
N GLN A 53 -4.76 14.94 7.15
CA GLN A 53 -5.88 14.26 7.79
C GLN A 53 -5.61 14.12 9.28
N ASP A 54 -6.53 14.65 10.07
CA ASP A 54 -6.67 14.41 11.49
C ASP A 54 -7.95 13.64 11.77
N TRP A 55 -7.97 12.95 12.90
CA TRP A 55 -9.13 12.19 13.32
C TRP A 55 -9.31 12.27 14.82
N TYR A 56 -10.57 12.13 15.24
CA TYR A 56 -10.95 12.03 16.64
C TYR A 56 -12.25 11.22 16.75
N HIS A 57 -12.53 10.69 17.94
CA HIS A 57 -13.83 10.12 18.26
C HIS A 57 -14.71 11.20 18.87
N ASP A 58 -15.93 11.36 18.36
CA ASP A 58 -16.90 12.32 18.91
C ASP A 58 -17.53 11.81 20.24
N GLU A 59 -18.47 12.58 20.80
CA GLU A 59 -19.15 12.23 22.05
C GLU A 59 -19.96 10.93 21.97
N LYS A 60 -20.31 10.47 20.77
CA LYS A 60 -21.03 9.20 20.52
C LYS A 60 -20.09 8.03 20.23
N GLY A 61 -18.77 8.28 20.17
CA GLY A 61 -17.77 7.30 19.79
C GLY A 61 -17.67 7.09 18.28
N GLU A 62 -18.24 7.98 17.46
CA GLU A 62 -18.10 7.93 16.00
C GLU A 62 -16.74 8.48 15.59
N LEU A 63 -16.05 7.77 14.70
CA LEU A 63 -14.76 8.21 14.17
C LEU A 63 -15.00 9.31 13.14
N ILE A 64 -14.55 10.52 13.46
CA ILE A 64 -14.57 11.67 12.57
C ILE A 64 -13.19 11.82 11.94
N ILE A 65 -13.14 11.87 10.61
CA ILE A 65 -11.92 12.13 9.84
C ILE A 65 -12.08 13.47 9.13
N ASN A 66 -11.28 14.44 9.56
CA ASN A 66 -11.19 15.72 8.89
C ASN A 66 -10.16 15.64 7.76
N THR A 67 -10.41 16.35 6.68
CA THR A 67 -9.48 16.44 5.55
C THR A 67 -9.28 17.89 5.18
N HIS A 68 -8.04 18.33 5.26
CA HIS A 68 -7.63 19.70 4.96
C HIS A 68 -6.73 19.68 3.73
N LYS A 69 -6.83 20.72 2.89
CA LYS A 69 -5.83 20.90 1.83
C LYS A 69 -4.50 21.28 2.47
N SER A 70 -3.42 20.68 1.98
CA SER A 70 -2.07 20.98 2.43
C SER A 70 -1.12 21.04 1.24
N GLU A 71 -0.39 22.16 1.15
CA GLU A 71 0.64 22.35 0.14
C GLU A 71 1.99 21.74 0.56
N ILE A 72 2.17 21.49 1.86
CA ILE A 72 3.43 21.01 2.44
C ILE A 72 3.14 19.91 3.45
N ILE A 73 3.82 18.78 3.29
CA ILE A 73 3.81 17.71 4.30
C ILE A 73 5.11 17.73 5.07
N THR A 74 4.99 17.77 6.39
CA THR A 74 6.13 17.69 7.30
C THR A 74 6.17 16.32 7.95
N HIS A 75 7.27 15.61 7.76
CA HIS A 75 7.53 14.34 8.44
C HIS A 75 8.94 14.36 9.05
N LYS A 76 9.02 14.14 10.37
CA LYS A 76 10.29 14.12 11.13
C LYS A 76 11.18 15.34 10.86
N GLY A 77 10.58 16.53 10.83
CA GLY A 77 11.27 17.81 10.59
C GLY A 77 11.69 18.07 9.15
N LYS A 78 11.37 17.19 8.19
CA LYS A 78 11.54 17.43 6.75
C LYS A 78 10.20 17.80 6.13
N SER A 79 10.17 18.94 5.46
CA SER A 79 9.02 19.43 4.72
C SER A 79 9.22 19.18 3.22
N ILE A 80 8.20 18.64 2.56
CA ILE A 80 8.18 18.43 1.11
C ILE A 80 6.90 19.03 0.51
N PRO A 81 6.95 19.57 -0.72
CA PRO A 81 5.74 19.95 -1.43
C PRO A 81 4.83 18.74 -1.61
N ALA A 82 3.54 18.93 -1.33
CA ALA A 82 2.51 17.91 -1.49
C ALA A 82 1.71 18.13 -2.78
N GLY A 83 0.77 17.22 -3.07
CA GLY A 83 -0.08 17.30 -4.24
C GLY A 83 0.62 16.85 -5.52
N PHE A 84 1.26 15.67 -5.49
CA PHE A 84 1.88 15.10 -6.70
C PHE A 84 0.94 15.09 -7.91
N PHE A 85 -0.34 14.73 -7.71
CA PHE A 85 -1.34 14.72 -8.79
C PHE A 85 -1.75 16.11 -9.29
N ASN A 86 -1.39 17.17 -8.56
CA ASN A 86 -1.65 18.57 -8.94
C ASN A 86 -0.46 19.20 -9.69
N LEU A 87 0.65 18.47 -9.85
CA LEU A 87 1.81 18.97 -10.58
C LEU A 87 1.49 19.11 -12.09
N PRO A 88 2.14 20.05 -12.79
CA PRO A 88 2.10 20.10 -14.25
C PRO A 88 2.46 18.74 -14.86
N GLU A 89 1.74 18.33 -15.90
CA GLU A 89 1.88 17.03 -16.57
C GLU A 89 1.52 15.79 -15.74
N ALA A 90 1.12 15.94 -14.46
CA ALA A 90 0.71 14.80 -13.64
C ALA A 90 -0.55 14.09 -14.18
N SER A 91 -1.38 14.79 -14.96
CA SER A 91 -2.52 14.20 -15.68
C SER A 91 -2.13 13.10 -16.67
N ASN A 92 -0.85 12.98 -17.05
CA ASN A 92 -0.37 11.84 -17.83
C ASN A 92 -0.09 10.58 -16.98
N ILE A 93 -0.16 10.68 -15.65
CA ILE A 93 -0.04 9.57 -14.71
C ILE A 93 -1.45 9.19 -14.23
N SER A 94 -1.84 7.94 -14.44
CA SER A 94 -3.17 7.44 -14.13
C SER A 94 -3.34 7.13 -12.64
N ALA A 95 -2.30 6.56 -12.04
CA ALA A 95 -2.31 6.16 -10.64
C ALA A 95 -0.89 5.97 -10.10
N VAL A 96 -0.76 5.89 -8.78
CA VAL A 96 0.43 5.41 -8.09
C VAL A 96 0.07 4.12 -7.35
N ILE A 97 0.80 3.04 -7.60
CA ILE A 97 0.64 1.78 -6.88
C ILE A 97 1.78 1.60 -5.87
N PHE A 98 1.43 1.23 -4.65
CA PHE A 98 2.33 1.00 -3.54
C PHE A 98 2.32 -0.48 -3.15
N SER A 99 3.51 -0.98 -2.78
CA SER A 99 3.64 -2.20 -1.98
C SER A 99 4.76 -2.05 -0.96
N ASN A 100 4.68 -2.78 0.14
CA ASN A 100 5.79 -3.09 1.02
C ASN A 100 5.98 -4.62 1.18
N SER A 101 5.40 -5.37 0.24
CA SER A 101 5.25 -6.82 0.33
C SER A 101 5.94 -7.56 -0.84
N GLY A 102 6.69 -6.86 -1.70
CA GLY A 102 7.51 -7.39 -2.79
C GLY A 102 8.79 -8.08 -2.31
N THR A 103 8.65 -9.02 -1.38
CA THR A 103 9.77 -9.59 -0.61
C THR A 103 10.03 -11.06 -0.93
N THR A 104 11.25 -11.52 -0.68
CA THR A 104 11.59 -12.96 -0.71
C THR A 104 10.75 -13.76 0.27
N ALA A 105 10.38 -13.18 1.42
CA ALA A 105 9.47 -13.82 2.38
C ALA A 105 8.10 -14.10 1.75
N LYS A 106 7.49 -13.12 1.04
CA LYS A 106 6.23 -13.35 0.31
C LYS A 106 6.40 -14.43 -0.75
N PHE A 107 7.48 -14.37 -1.53
CA PHE A 107 7.77 -15.40 -2.52
C PHE A 107 7.84 -16.81 -1.91
N SER A 108 8.54 -16.96 -0.77
CA SER A 108 8.63 -18.23 -0.03
C SER A 108 7.26 -18.71 0.47
N ARG A 109 6.42 -17.82 1.02
CA ARG A 109 5.06 -18.16 1.44
C ARG A 109 4.19 -18.61 0.27
N MET A 110 4.27 -17.91 -0.86
CA MET A 110 3.57 -18.29 -2.10
C MET A 110 4.03 -19.66 -2.61
N GLY A 111 5.32 -19.97 -2.51
CA GLY A 111 5.86 -21.30 -2.80
C GLY A 111 5.30 -22.38 -1.86
N LYS A 112 5.31 -22.13 -0.55
CA LYS A 112 4.75 -23.05 0.47
C LYS A 112 3.27 -23.37 0.21
N LEU A 113 2.47 -22.36 -0.13
CA LEU A 113 1.04 -22.54 -0.49
C LEU A 113 0.83 -23.36 -1.78
N ARG A 114 1.87 -23.56 -2.58
CA ARG A 114 1.87 -24.39 -3.80
C ARG A 114 2.55 -25.75 -3.62
N GLY A 115 2.93 -26.10 -2.38
CA GLY A 115 3.60 -27.37 -2.07
C GLY A 115 5.12 -27.36 -2.27
N TYR A 116 5.74 -26.19 -2.46
CA TYR A 116 7.19 -26.07 -2.51
C TYR A 116 7.80 -25.79 -1.12
N GLY A 117 9.02 -26.25 -0.91
CA GLY A 117 9.77 -26.08 0.34
C GLY A 117 9.74 -27.33 1.23
N SER A 118 10.53 -27.33 2.30
CA SER A 118 10.60 -28.46 3.23
C SER A 118 9.35 -28.56 4.10
N GLU A 119 8.93 -29.79 4.42
CA GLU A 119 7.90 -30.07 5.43
C GLU A 119 8.38 -29.67 6.83
N ASP A 120 9.70 -29.72 7.08
CA ASP A 120 10.32 -29.37 8.36
C ASP A 120 10.39 -27.86 8.63
N VAL A 121 9.91 -27.05 7.67
CA VAL A 121 9.87 -25.59 7.79
C VAL A 121 8.44 -25.11 7.91
N ILE A 122 8.13 -24.60 9.09
CA ILE A 122 6.91 -23.88 9.40
C ILE A 122 7.15 -22.39 9.10
N MET A 123 6.24 -21.78 8.35
CA MET A 123 6.23 -20.34 8.09
C MET A 123 5.11 -19.70 8.90
N GLN A 124 5.46 -18.94 9.93
CA GLN A 124 4.52 -18.13 10.69
C GLN A 124 4.52 -16.71 10.14
N ARG A 125 3.35 -16.17 9.78
CA ARG A 125 3.18 -14.78 9.37
C ARG A 125 2.47 -14.01 10.48
N VAL A 126 3.08 -12.91 10.89
CA VAL A 126 2.56 -12.03 11.96
C VAL A 126 2.56 -10.60 11.45
N GLY A 127 1.54 -9.83 11.76
CA GLY A 127 1.47 -8.43 11.35
C GLY A 127 0.17 -7.78 11.72
N VAL A 128 -0.12 -6.67 11.04
CA VAL A 128 -1.38 -5.95 11.18
C VAL A 128 -2.07 -5.80 9.81
N CYS A 129 -3.39 -5.91 9.81
CA CYS A 129 -4.24 -5.70 8.64
C CYS A 129 -5.25 -4.59 8.90
N TYR A 130 -5.84 -4.08 7.82
CA TYR A 130 -6.91 -3.10 7.91
C TYR A 130 -8.07 -3.62 8.78
N SER A 131 -8.63 -2.75 9.61
CA SER A 131 -9.82 -3.06 10.42
C SER A 131 -11.07 -2.54 9.73
N HIS A 132 -12.01 -3.45 9.47
CA HIS A 132 -13.34 -3.13 8.92
C HIS A 132 -14.38 -2.86 10.01
N GLU A 133 -13.97 -2.86 11.29
CA GLU A 133 -14.86 -2.52 12.40
C GLU A 133 -15.28 -1.06 12.31
N LEU A 134 -16.54 -0.79 12.62
CA LEU A 134 -17.06 0.57 12.62
C LEU A 134 -16.29 1.41 13.65
N ASN A 135 -15.88 2.61 13.24
CA ASN A 135 -15.11 3.57 14.05
C ASN A 135 -13.69 3.10 14.46
N ALA A 136 -13.12 2.10 13.77
CA ALA A 136 -11.75 1.65 14.01
C ALA A 136 -10.73 2.75 13.66
N SER A 137 -9.92 3.15 14.64
CA SER A 137 -8.76 4.03 14.44
C SER A 137 -7.42 3.29 14.47
N SER A 138 -7.45 1.98 14.68
CA SER A 138 -6.27 1.13 14.79
C SER A 138 -6.45 -0.14 13.96
N PRO A 139 -5.37 -0.68 13.38
CA PRO A 139 -5.44 -1.91 12.59
C PRO A 139 -5.67 -3.14 13.48
N HIS A 140 -6.10 -4.25 12.89
CA HIS A 140 -6.18 -5.54 13.57
C HIS A 140 -4.88 -6.32 13.48
N GLU A 141 -4.47 -6.94 14.58
CA GLU A 141 -3.37 -7.90 14.59
C GLU A 141 -3.80 -9.22 13.95
N PHE A 142 -2.89 -9.86 13.23
CA PHE A 142 -3.07 -11.22 12.75
C PHE A 142 -1.81 -12.06 12.99
N ASN A 143 -2.03 -13.36 13.19
CA ASN A 143 -0.98 -14.35 13.35
C ASN A 143 -1.50 -15.70 12.83
N TYR A 144 -0.79 -16.29 11.87
CA TYR A 144 -1.13 -17.61 11.36
C TYR A 144 0.08 -18.36 10.82
N ILE A 145 -0.08 -19.67 10.72
CA ILE A 145 0.82 -20.56 10.00
C ILE A 145 0.33 -20.70 8.56
N VAL A 146 1.23 -20.38 7.62
CA VAL A 146 0.97 -20.40 6.18
C VAL A 146 0.57 -21.80 5.75
N GLY A 147 -0.60 -21.94 5.13
CA GLY A 147 -1.12 -23.22 4.64
C GLY A 147 -1.81 -24.09 5.69
N ILE A 148 -1.90 -23.64 6.95
CA ILE A 148 -2.60 -24.39 8.02
C ILE A 148 -3.86 -23.66 8.47
N ASN A 149 -3.71 -22.46 9.04
CA ASN A 149 -4.81 -21.69 9.66
C ASN A 149 -4.86 -20.23 9.18
N GLY A 150 -4.15 -19.92 8.09
CA GLY A 150 -4.15 -18.61 7.46
C GLY A 150 -5.00 -18.56 6.18
N PRO A 151 -5.36 -17.35 5.71
CA PRO A 151 -6.01 -17.19 4.42
C PRO A 151 -5.06 -17.63 3.29
N LYS A 152 -5.64 -17.95 2.13
CA LYS A 152 -4.85 -18.17 0.91
C LYS A 152 -4.29 -16.83 0.45
N GLU A 153 -2.99 -16.62 0.64
CA GLU A 153 -2.31 -15.40 0.18
C GLU A 153 -2.30 -15.31 -1.35
N THR A 154 -2.52 -14.11 -1.87
CA THR A 154 -2.44 -13.78 -3.30
C THR A 154 -1.34 -12.75 -3.56
N TRP A 155 -0.96 -12.59 -4.82
CA TRP A 155 -0.02 -11.53 -5.20
C TRP A 155 -0.58 -10.13 -4.98
N GLU A 156 -1.91 -9.99 -5.00
CA GLU A 156 -2.64 -8.74 -4.81
C GLU A 156 -2.62 -8.25 -3.36
N GLN A 157 -2.54 -9.16 -2.38
CA GLN A 157 -2.50 -8.78 -0.95
C GLN A 157 -1.28 -7.89 -0.63
N GLY A 158 -1.53 -6.74 0.01
CA GLY A 158 -0.49 -5.75 0.32
C GLY A 158 -0.15 -4.80 -0.84
N LEU A 159 -1.03 -4.71 -1.85
CA LEU A 159 -1.00 -3.65 -2.86
C LEU A 159 -2.08 -2.60 -2.58
N SER A 160 -1.71 -1.34 -2.79
CA SER A 160 -2.60 -0.19 -2.72
C SER A 160 -2.40 0.72 -3.91
N MET A 161 -3.47 1.02 -4.65
CA MET A 161 -3.46 1.92 -5.79
C MET A 161 -4.22 3.20 -5.46
N PHE A 162 -3.56 4.33 -5.65
CA PHE A 162 -4.11 5.66 -5.47
C PHE A 162 -4.34 6.29 -6.84
N HIS A 163 -5.60 6.55 -7.18
CA HIS A 163 -6.00 7.00 -8.50
C HIS A 163 -5.83 8.51 -8.67
N ASN A 164 -5.29 8.94 -9.80
CA ASN A 164 -5.19 10.36 -10.11
C ASN A 164 -6.55 10.89 -10.58
N PRO A 165 -7.20 11.84 -9.86
CA PRO A 165 -8.48 12.40 -10.27
C PRO A 165 -8.39 13.21 -11.57
N GLN A 166 -7.18 13.60 -11.99
CA GLN A 166 -6.93 14.39 -13.20
C GLN A 166 -6.34 13.55 -14.35
N ALA A 167 -6.37 12.21 -14.26
CA ALA A 167 -5.80 11.33 -15.27
C ALA A 167 -6.47 11.53 -16.65
N LYS A 168 -5.66 11.74 -17.70
CA LYS A 168 -6.11 11.74 -19.10
C LYS A 168 -6.61 10.36 -19.53
N TYR A 169 -5.94 9.31 -19.04
CA TYR A 169 -6.28 7.91 -19.29
C TYR A 169 -6.40 7.19 -17.95
N PRO A 170 -7.57 7.23 -17.28
CA PRO A 170 -7.76 6.58 -15.99
C PRO A 170 -7.57 5.06 -16.12
N ILE A 171 -7.04 4.43 -15.08
CA ILE A 171 -6.91 2.97 -15.02
C ILE A 171 -8.23 2.36 -14.53
N ASP A 172 -8.71 1.32 -15.22
CA ASP A 172 -9.87 0.56 -14.77
C ASP A 172 -9.52 -0.26 -13.52
N LYS A 173 -10.30 -0.10 -12.45
CA LYS A 173 -10.11 -0.84 -11.20
C LYS A 173 -10.35 -2.35 -11.37
N GLU A 174 -11.16 -2.76 -12.34
CA GLU A 174 -11.44 -4.17 -12.61
C GLU A 174 -10.21 -4.96 -13.08
N LEU A 175 -9.14 -4.26 -13.50
CA LEU A 175 -7.86 -4.89 -13.80
C LEU A 175 -7.08 -5.32 -12.54
N PHE A 176 -7.44 -4.80 -11.37
CA PHE A 176 -6.80 -5.09 -10.08
C PHE A 176 -7.86 -5.28 -8.98
N PRO A 177 -8.77 -6.26 -9.08
CA PRO A 177 -9.99 -6.29 -8.27
C PRO A 177 -9.75 -6.49 -6.76
N ASN A 178 -8.64 -7.11 -6.34
CA ASN A 178 -8.41 -7.48 -4.94
C ASN A 178 -7.28 -6.68 -4.27
N ILE A 179 -7.10 -5.41 -4.65
CA ILE A 179 -6.16 -4.48 -4.01
C ILE A 179 -6.90 -3.32 -3.34
N VAL A 180 -6.20 -2.54 -2.52
CA VAL A 180 -6.77 -1.26 -2.05
C VAL A 180 -6.85 -0.28 -3.22
N HIS A 181 -7.98 0.40 -3.34
CA HIS A 181 -8.15 1.51 -4.28
C HIS A 181 -8.54 2.78 -3.53
N GLY A 182 -7.60 3.73 -3.43
CA GLY A 182 -7.83 5.05 -2.84
C GLY A 182 -8.16 6.12 -3.88
N TYR A 183 -9.11 6.98 -3.57
CA TYR A 183 -9.60 8.07 -4.41
C TYR A 183 -9.71 9.37 -3.59
N PHE A 184 -9.79 10.49 -4.30
CA PHE A 184 -10.02 11.79 -3.69
C PHE A 184 -10.99 12.62 -4.55
N ASP A 185 -12.14 12.98 -3.96
CA ASP A 185 -13.14 13.88 -4.55
C ASP A 185 -13.67 14.81 -3.45
N GLY A 186 -12.83 15.76 -3.04
CA GLY A 186 -13.09 16.64 -1.89
C GLY A 186 -12.81 15.96 -0.53
N GLN A 187 -13.05 14.66 -0.43
CA GLN A 187 -12.66 13.81 0.70
C GLN A 187 -11.93 12.57 0.19
N PHE A 188 -10.96 12.07 0.96
CA PHE A 188 -10.31 10.80 0.67
C PHE A 188 -11.20 9.64 1.09
N TYR A 189 -11.33 8.65 0.21
CA TYR A 189 -12.00 7.38 0.51
C TYR A 189 -11.27 6.23 -0.18
N ALA A 190 -11.45 5.01 0.32
CA ALA A 190 -10.83 3.83 -0.26
C ALA A 190 -11.77 2.62 -0.24
N TYR A 191 -11.67 1.79 -1.28
CA TYR A 191 -12.16 0.41 -1.24
C TYR A 191 -11.03 -0.49 -0.77
N VAL A 192 -11.29 -1.26 0.28
CA VAL A 192 -10.30 -2.12 0.92
C VAL A 192 -10.79 -3.57 0.86
N PRO A 193 -9.99 -4.53 0.38
CA PRO A 193 -10.34 -5.95 0.42
C PRO A 193 -10.59 -6.43 1.84
N GLU A 194 -11.36 -7.52 2.00
CA GLU A 194 -11.68 -8.13 3.29
C GLU A 194 -10.42 -8.35 4.15
N PHE A 195 -9.35 -8.86 3.53
CA PHE A 195 -8.05 -9.00 4.17
C PHE A 195 -6.98 -8.20 3.43
N HIS A 196 -6.59 -7.06 4.01
CA HIS A 196 -5.49 -6.23 3.51
C HIS A 196 -4.38 -6.08 4.56
N PRO A 197 -3.27 -6.83 4.46
CA PRO A 197 -2.14 -6.69 5.37
C PRO A 197 -1.41 -5.36 5.11
N MET A 198 -1.32 -4.52 6.14
CA MET A 198 -0.66 -3.21 6.06
C MET A 198 0.86 -3.33 6.27
N ASN A 199 1.28 -4.23 7.17
CA ASN A 199 2.67 -4.67 7.29
C ASN A 199 2.69 -6.07 7.93
N SER A 200 3.74 -6.84 7.66
CA SER A 200 3.90 -8.17 8.27
C SER A 200 5.33 -8.67 8.20
N GLN A 201 5.66 -9.59 9.09
CA GLN A 201 6.90 -10.34 9.11
C GLN A 201 6.62 -11.83 8.90
N THR A 202 7.66 -12.57 8.53
CA THR A 202 7.60 -14.04 8.43
C THR A 202 8.71 -14.63 9.25
N HIS A 203 8.33 -15.47 10.20
CA HIS A 203 9.25 -16.27 11.00
C HIS A 203 9.33 -17.67 10.40
N LEU A 204 10.56 -18.11 10.16
CA LEU A 204 10.84 -19.48 9.74
C LEU A 204 11.17 -20.29 10.99
N ILE A 205 10.39 -21.33 11.27
CA ILE A 205 10.59 -22.23 12.40
C ILE A 205 10.96 -23.59 11.82
N ASN A 206 12.14 -24.10 12.21
CA ASN A 206 12.59 -25.43 11.83
C ASN A 206 12.15 -26.44 12.90
N THR A 207 11.43 -27.47 12.50
CA THR A 207 10.91 -28.50 13.42
C THR A 207 11.96 -29.57 13.78
N ASN A 208 13.10 -29.59 13.09
CA ASN A 208 14.19 -30.56 13.30
C ASN A 208 15.33 -30.04 14.18
N VAL A 209 15.13 -28.95 14.94
CA VAL A 209 16.13 -28.49 15.89
C VAL A 209 16.13 -29.43 17.11
N PRO A 210 17.24 -30.12 17.44
CA PRO A 210 17.30 -30.92 18.65
C PRO A 210 17.07 -29.99 19.85
N THR A 211 16.14 -30.34 20.73
CA THR A 211 16.04 -29.69 22.04
C THR A 211 17.33 -29.96 22.80
N SER A 212 18.13 -28.92 23.02
CA SER A 212 19.32 -28.94 23.88
C SER A 212 18.94 -29.18 25.34
#